data_AF-A0AAU9W9I0-F1
#
_entry.id   AF-A0AAU9W9I0-F1
#
_cell.length_a   1.000
_cell.length_b   1.000
_cell.length_c   1.000
_cell.angle_alpha   90.00
_cell.angle_beta   90.00
_cell.angle_gamma   90.00
#
_symmetry.space_group_name_H-M   'P 1'
#
loop_
_entity.id
_entity.type
_entity.pdbx_description
1 polymer ?
#
loop_
_entity_poly.entity_id
_entity_poly.type
_entity_poly.pdbx_seq_one_letter_code
_entity_poly.pdbx_strand_id
1 'polypeptide(L)'
;MEDLTEVLRAGETVVKRRRQSRRRRENTATIDSRNFTKANWFCRMMSIPAIPESQTSATLRVFTMWSAVLAYFISGLLGVVFPELLSALFFMKFTGRDKAYWRINCALLTVIGFLYIVMAKSRPLITGNGAILGTVPERLLFVVAVLVWLCYQSLLSLPFAAAFSLLDSVLAIVTYIIWYRNTPEASLKKCLVEIGKLMIPFLGPAKNWSSNIVQIISYLEMVISVTFMVRPDVARDLMGLDAFQGFSRGMVSLFFMQMVVIGWLQVLGGGDGNEACPIAAVFYRIAWKVPVVSLMYYFNHLERGFALAVAVADLASASVILISLCVEVLPSKKDN
;
A
#
# COMPACT_ATOMS: atom_id res chain seq x y z
N MET A 1 45.98 -6.41 48.19
CA MET A 1 44.57 -6.71 48.52
C MET A 1 43.65 -5.50 48.32
N GLU A 2 44.13 -4.27 48.46
CA GLU A 2 43.35 -3.05 48.17
C GLU A 2 42.93 -2.92 46.70
N ASP A 3 43.80 -3.29 45.77
CA ASP A 3 43.62 -3.11 44.32
C ASP A 3 42.42 -3.89 43.72
N LEU A 4 42.14 -5.10 44.23
CA LEU A 4 41.01 -5.92 43.77
C LEU A 4 39.66 -5.33 44.20
N THR A 5 39.65 -4.64 45.34
CA THR A 5 38.44 -4.03 45.93
C THR A 5 38.03 -2.79 45.15
N GLU A 6 39.01 -2.07 44.60
CA GLU A 6 38.81 -0.87 43.80
C GLU A 6 38.27 -1.22 42.39
N VAL A 7 38.79 -2.28 41.78
CA VAL A 7 38.31 -2.82 40.50
C VAL A 7 36.86 -3.32 40.60
N LEU A 8 36.50 -4.01 41.70
CA LEU A 8 35.13 -4.46 41.95
C LEU A 8 34.16 -3.28 42.15
N ARG A 9 34.57 -2.24 42.89
CA ARG A 9 33.76 -1.01 43.05
C ARG A 9 33.57 -0.26 41.74
N ALA A 10 34.60 -0.21 40.88
CA ALA A 10 34.52 0.37 39.54
C ALA A 10 33.55 -0.42 38.64
N GLY A 11 33.58 -1.75 38.70
CA GLY A 11 32.64 -2.61 37.98
C GLY A 11 31.18 -2.38 38.40
N GLU A 12 30.91 -2.28 39.70
CA GLU A 12 29.56 -2.00 40.21
C GLU A 12 29.03 -0.61 39.81
N THR A 13 29.91 0.40 39.76
CA THR A 13 29.51 1.75 39.32
C THR A 13 29.18 1.78 37.84
N VAL A 14 29.90 1.04 37.00
CA VAL A 14 29.60 0.90 35.56
C VAL A 14 28.26 0.19 35.35
N VAL A 15 27.98 -0.89 36.10
CA VAL A 15 26.71 -1.61 36.02
C VAL A 15 25.54 -0.74 36.47
N LYS A 16 25.68 0.02 37.57
CA LYS A 16 24.66 0.97 38.03
C LYS A 16 24.39 2.07 37.00
N ARG A 17 25.43 2.66 36.39
CA ARG A 17 25.27 3.65 35.31
C ARG A 17 24.57 3.08 34.08
N ARG A 18 24.89 1.85 33.68
CA ARG A 18 24.21 1.18 32.55
C ARG A 18 22.73 0.91 32.85
N ARG A 19 22.40 0.45 34.07
CA ARG A 19 21.00 0.26 34.50
C ARG A 19 20.23 1.58 34.55
N GLN A 20 20.85 2.66 35.02
CA GLN A 20 20.23 3.98 35.10
C GLN A 20 20.05 4.60 33.71
N SER A 21 21.00 4.42 32.79
CA SER A 21 20.87 4.80 31.38
C SER A 21 19.75 4.03 30.68
N ARG A 22 19.64 2.72 30.92
CA ARG A 22 18.56 1.88 30.39
C ARG A 22 17.20 2.32 30.90
N ARG A 23 17.06 2.56 32.21
CA ARG A 23 15.83 3.13 32.81
C ARG A 23 15.48 4.51 32.27
N ARG A 24 16.47 5.38 32.03
CA ARG A 24 16.24 6.69 31.39
C ARG A 24 15.71 6.52 29.97
N ARG A 25 16.29 5.64 29.15
CA ARG A 25 15.80 5.33 27.80
C ARG A 25 14.39 4.73 27.81
N GLU A 26 14.09 3.83 28.74
CA GLU A 26 12.75 3.25 28.92
C GLU A 26 11.73 4.31 29.37
N ASN A 27 12.12 5.24 30.25
CA ASN A 27 11.29 6.36 30.68
C ASN A 27 11.06 7.38 29.56
N THR A 28 12.08 7.70 28.75
CA THR A 28 11.94 8.58 27.59
C THR A 28 11.04 7.93 26.53
N ALA A 29 11.20 6.64 26.26
CA ALA A 29 10.33 5.90 25.33
C ALA A 29 8.88 5.81 25.81
N THR A 30 8.66 5.67 27.12
CA THR A 30 7.30 5.66 27.69
C THR A 30 6.67 7.05 27.75
N ILE A 31 7.45 8.12 27.96
CA ILE A 31 7.00 9.52 27.88
C ILE A 31 6.67 9.89 26.43
N ASP A 32 7.49 9.52 25.46
CA ASP A 32 7.19 9.71 24.03
C ASP A 32 5.95 8.91 23.60
N SER A 33 5.77 7.68 24.11
CA SER A 33 4.56 6.89 23.82
C SER A 33 3.29 7.53 24.41
N ARG A 34 3.38 8.18 25.58
CA ARG A 34 2.25 8.83 26.25
C ARG A 34 1.90 10.19 25.67
N ASN A 35 2.86 10.90 25.08
CA ASN A 35 2.59 12.16 24.36
C ASN A 35 2.07 11.92 22.93
N PHE A 36 2.38 10.78 22.30
CA PHE A 36 1.81 10.36 21.02
C PHE A 36 0.33 9.93 21.08
N THR A 37 -0.28 9.91 22.27
CA THR A 37 -1.63 9.36 22.49
C THR A 37 -2.78 10.31 22.17
N LYS A 38 -2.54 11.56 21.75
CA LYS A 38 -3.64 12.48 21.37
C LYS A 38 -3.64 12.80 19.86
N ALA A 39 -4.54 12.13 19.15
CA ALA A 39 -5.26 12.60 17.95
C ALA A 39 -4.47 13.04 16.70
N ASN A 40 -3.30 12.46 16.40
CA ASN A 40 -2.63 12.74 15.11
C ASN A 40 -2.50 11.47 14.25
N TRP A 41 -3.63 11.08 13.65
CA TRP A 41 -3.79 9.97 12.69
C TRP A 41 -2.74 10.01 11.57
N PHE A 42 -2.43 11.20 11.04
CA PHE A 42 -1.38 11.39 10.05
C PHE A 42 0.01 11.01 10.60
N CYS A 43 0.34 11.44 11.82
CA CYS A 43 1.59 11.03 12.46
C CYS A 43 1.62 9.52 12.72
N ARG A 44 0.51 8.87 13.10
CA ARG A 44 0.48 7.41 13.23
C ARG A 44 0.76 6.71 11.90
N MET A 45 0.10 7.16 10.83
CA MET A 45 0.26 6.63 9.48
C MET A 45 1.69 6.83 8.92
N MET A 46 2.30 7.99 9.19
CA MET A 46 3.57 8.41 8.60
C MET A 46 4.77 8.28 9.55
N SER A 47 4.57 7.84 10.80
CA SER A 47 5.64 7.75 11.79
C SER A 47 6.67 6.72 11.37
N ILE A 48 7.92 7.16 11.28
CA ILE A 48 9.06 6.28 11.11
C ILE A 48 9.31 5.61 12.48
N PRO A 49 9.49 4.28 12.56
CA PRO A 49 9.94 3.66 13.81
C PRO A 49 11.27 4.30 14.27
N ALA A 50 11.39 4.59 15.57
CA ALA A 50 12.69 4.75 16.19
C ALA A 50 13.32 3.34 16.23
N ILE A 51 14.16 3.01 15.25
CA ILE A 51 14.66 1.65 15.03
C ILE A 51 15.77 1.35 16.06
N PRO A 52 15.66 0.29 16.88
CA PRO A 52 16.83 -0.33 17.49
C PRO A 52 17.63 -1.01 16.37
N GLU A 53 18.95 -0.75 16.30
CA GLU A 53 19.91 -1.22 15.26
C GLU A 53 19.90 -2.74 14.94
N SER A 54 19.12 -3.55 15.66
CA SER A 54 19.16 -5.02 15.58
C SER A 54 18.11 -5.68 14.70
N GLN A 55 17.21 -4.96 14.02
CA GLN A 55 16.17 -5.58 13.18
C GLN A 55 16.17 -5.08 11.74
N THR A 56 16.74 -5.91 10.86
CA THR A 56 16.42 -6.09 9.42
C THR A 56 16.05 -4.84 8.60
N SER A 57 17.08 -4.33 7.92
CA SER A 57 17.16 -3.47 6.72
C SER A 57 16.32 -2.19 6.66
N ALA A 58 16.79 -1.15 7.36
CA ALA A 58 16.46 0.23 7.04
C ALA A 58 16.59 0.54 5.53
N THR A 59 17.56 -0.08 4.85
CA THR A 59 17.79 0.06 3.40
C THR A 59 16.60 -0.39 2.56
N LEU A 60 15.98 -1.54 2.86
CA LEU A 60 14.82 -2.05 2.12
C LEU A 60 13.64 -1.09 2.20
N ARG A 61 13.37 -0.57 3.41
CA ARG A 61 12.29 0.39 3.66
C ARG A 61 12.54 1.73 2.96
N VAL A 62 13.77 2.25 3.04
CA VAL A 62 14.18 3.48 2.35
C VAL A 62 14.07 3.33 0.83
N PHE A 63 14.53 2.22 0.28
CA PHE A 63 14.41 1.92 -1.14
C PHE A 63 12.94 1.83 -1.57
N THR A 64 12.11 1.10 -0.82
CA THR A 64 10.68 0.95 -1.11
C THR A 64 9.97 2.31 -1.08
N MET A 65 10.28 3.16 -0.09
CA MET A 65 9.72 4.50 0.01
C MET A 65 10.11 5.37 -1.18
N TRP A 66 11.40 5.47 -1.52
CA TRP A 66 11.86 6.36 -2.60
C TRP A 66 11.41 5.88 -3.98
N SER A 67 11.49 4.57 -4.23
CA SER A 67 10.93 4.00 -5.46
C SER A 67 9.43 4.28 -5.56
N ALA A 68 8.68 4.19 -4.45
CA ALA A 68 7.26 4.49 -4.46
C ALA A 68 6.94 5.96 -4.76
N VAL A 69 7.71 6.87 -4.17
CA VAL A 69 7.58 8.31 -4.41
C VAL A 69 7.85 8.64 -5.89
N LEU A 70 8.97 8.16 -6.42
CA LEU A 70 9.43 8.53 -7.76
C LEU A 70 8.65 7.80 -8.86
N ALA A 71 8.46 6.49 -8.73
CA ALA A 71 7.92 5.64 -9.79
C ALA A 71 6.40 5.72 -9.91
N TYR A 72 5.68 5.92 -8.79
CA TYR A 72 4.21 5.85 -8.77
C TYR A 72 3.55 7.14 -8.27
N PHE A 73 3.99 7.69 -7.14
CA PHE A 73 3.28 8.82 -6.50
C PHE A 73 3.40 10.11 -7.34
N ILE A 74 4.62 10.54 -7.65
CA ILE A 74 4.86 11.75 -8.43
C ILE A 74 4.39 11.58 -9.88
N SER A 75 4.68 10.44 -10.50
CA SER A 75 4.26 10.13 -11.87
C SER A 75 2.74 10.09 -12.01
N GLY A 76 2.04 9.49 -11.04
CA GLY A 76 0.58 9.49 -10.95
C GLY A 76 0.00 10.89 -10.83
N LEU A 77 0.52 11.71 -9.90
CA LEU A 77 0.09 13.11 -9.74
C LEU A 77 0.31 13.92 -11.02
N LEU A 78 1.49 13.76 -11.65
CA LEU A 78 1.81 14.43 -12.90
C LEU A 78 0.84 14.00 -14.03
N GLY A 79 0.50 12.71 -14.10
CA GLY A 79 -0.44 12.19 -15.09
C GLY A 79 -1.90 12.63 -14.87
N VAL A 80 -2.31 12.91 -13.63
CA VAL A 80 -3.63 13.50 -13.35
C VAL A 80 -3.72 14.92 -13.89
N VAL A 81 -2.68 15.74 -13.62
CA VAL A 81 -2.65 17.17 -14.00
C VAL A 81 -2.34 17.36 -15.48
N PHE A 82 -1.32 16.65 -15.99
CA PHE A 82 -0.78 16.75 -17.35
C PHE A 82 -0.85 15.39 -18.07
N PRO A 83 -2.06 14.87 -18.36
CA PRO A 83 -2.23 13.55 -18.97
C PRO A 83 -1.57 13.43 -20.35
N GLU A 84 -1.48 14.53 -21.11
CA GLU A 84 -0.89 14.57 -22.45
C GLU A 84 0.62 14.32 -22.44
N LEU A 85 1.32 14.79 -21.38
CA LEU A 85 2.75 14.58 -21.25
C LEU A 85 3.06 13.09 -21.12
N LEU A 86 2.30 12.40 -20.26
CA LEU A 86 2.44 10.96 -20.05
C LEU A 86 1.98 10.17 -21.29
N SER A 87 0.89 10.57 -21.94
CA SER A 87 0.40 9.88 -23.13
C SER A 87 1.35 9.97 -24.32
N ALA A 88 2.00 11.13 -24.49
CA ALA A 88 3.02 11.34 -25.50
C ALA A 88 4.23 10.42 -25.29
N LEU A 89 4.68 10.26 -24.04
CA LEU A 89 5.79 9.37 -23.68
C LEU A 89 5.51 7.89 -24.04
N PHE A 90 4.24 7.48 -24.02
CA PHE A 90 3.82 6.10 -24.34
C PHE A 90 3.18 5.94 -25.73
N PHE A 91 3.29 6.95 -26.59
CA PHE A 91 2.72 6.97 -27.94
C PHE A 91 1.21 6.64 -27.98
N MET A 92 0.46 7.06 -26.97
CA MET A 92 -0.99 6.85 -26.90
C MET A 92 -1.72 8.07 -27.45
N LYS A 93 -2.49 7.85 -28.53
CA LYS A 93 -3.41 8.84 -29.08
C LYS A 93 -4.79 8.65 -28.44
N PHE A 94 -5.21 9.61 -27.65
CA PHE A 94 -6.51 9.56 -26.97
C PHE A 94 -7.65 9.99 -27.90
N THR A 95 -8.73 9.22 -27.86
CA THR A 95 -9.98 9.48 -28.58
C THR A 95 -11.15 9.43 -27.61
N GLY A 96 -12.19 10.25 -27.84
CA GLY A 96 -13.36 10.29 -26.97
C GLY A 96 -13.01 10.47 -25.49
N ARG A 97 -13.41 9.51 -24.64
CA ARG A 97 -13.19 9.53 -23.19
C ARG A 97 -11.88 8.90 -22.71
N ASP A 98 -10.99 8.47 -23.61
CA ASP A 98 -9.70 7.85 -23.25
C ASP A 98 -8.90 8.68 -22.25
N LYS A 99 -8.87 10.00 -22.46
CA LYS A 99 -8.18 10.96 -21.59
C LYS A 99 -8.73 10.97 -20.17
N ALA A 100 -10.05 10.79 -20.02
CA ALA A 100 -10.68 10.74 -18.71
C ALA A 100 -10.28 9.46 -17.97
N TYR A 101 -10.41 8.30 -18.60
CA TYR A 101 -9.98 7.04 -17.99
C TYR A 101 -8.48 7.03 -17.70
N TRP A 102 -7.66 7.64 -18.56
CA TRP A 102 -6.23 7.80 -18.32
C TRP A 102 -5.94 8.59 -17.05
N ARG A 103 -6.61 9.74 -16.85
CA ARG A 103 -6.48 10.52 -15.60
C ARG A 103 -6.85 9.70 -14.37
N ILE A 104 -7.89 8.87 -14.43
CA ILE A 104 -8.29 8.01 -13.31
C ILE A 104 -7.22 6.94 -13.05
N ASN A 105 -6.67 6.32 -14.09
CA ASN A 105 -5.56 5.38 -13.95
C ASN A 105 -4.32 6.05 -13.32
N CYS A 106 -4.02 7.29 -13.69
CA CYS A 106 -2.95 8.07 -13.04
C CYS A 106 -3.29 8.38 -11.57
N ALA A 107 -4.54 8.65 -11.24
CA ALA A 107 -4.97 8.87 -9.86
C ALA A 107 -4.84 7.60 -9.00
N LEU A 108 -5.13 6.43 -9.56
CA LEU A 108 -4.89 5.13 -8.90
C LEU A 108 -3.40 4.81 -8.78
N LEU A 109 -2.57 5.20 -9.76
CA LEU A 109 -1.11 5.10 -9.65
C LEU A 109 -0.58 5.88 -8.45
N THR A 110 -1.13 7.07 -8.20
CA THR A 110 -0.85 7.86 -6.98
C THR A 110 -1.23 7.09 -5.71
N VAL A 111 -2.39 6.42 -5.70
CA VAL A 111 -2.84 5.59 -4.56
C VAL A 111 -1.88 4.43 -4.32
N ILE A 112 -1.46 3.72 -5.38
CA ILE A 112 -0.48 2.63 -5.30
C ILE A 112 0.81 3.15 -4.65
N GLY A 113 1.37 4.27 -5.14
CA GLY A 113 2.55 4.90 -4.56
C GLY A 113 2.37 5.28 -3.10
N PHE A 114 1.22 5.86 -2.75
CA PHE A 114 0.89 6.21 -1.37
C PHE A 114 0.85 4.99 -0.45
N LEU A 115 0.21 3.89 -0.86
CA LEU A 115 0.14 2.66 -0.06
C LEU A 115 1.52 2.04 0.14
N TYR A 116 2.38 2.03 -0.87
CA TYR A 116 3.78 1.59 -0.72
C TYR A 116 4.56 2.44 0.30
N ILE A 117 4.38 3.77 0.29
CA ILE A 117 5.01 4.67 1.26
C ILE A 117 4.54 4.34 2.68
N VAL A 118 3.23 4.13 2.87
CA VAL A 118 2.66 3.75 4.17
C VAL A 118 3.22 2.41 4.62
N MET A 119 3.23 1.39 3.77
CA MET A 119 3.79 0.08 4.11
C MET A 119 5.27 0.17 4.53
N ALA A 120 6.08 0.94 3.81
CA ALA A 120 7.50 1.14 4.13
C ALA A 120 7.72 1.81 5.50
N LYS A 121 6.86 2.76 5.88
CA LYS A 121 6.96 3.52 7.13
C LYS A 121 6.25 2.87 8.31
N SER A 122 5.24 2.05 8.05
CA SER A 122 4.41 1.47 9.10
C SER A 122 5.20 0.54 10.02
N ARG A 123 4.75 0.45 11.28
CA ARG A 123 5.31 -0.43 12.30
C ARG A 123 4.56 -1.77 12.25
N PRO A 124 5.14 -2.82 11.68
CA PRO A 124 4.46 -4.09 11.56
C PRO A 124 4.25 -4.73 12.93
N LEU A 125 3.06 -5.30 13.17
CA LEU A 125 2.80 -6.12 14.35
C LEU A 125 3.50 -7.49 14.19
N ILE A 126 3.62 -7.96 12.95
CA ILE A 126 4.31 -9.19 12.59
C ILE A 126 5.76 -8.85 12.22
N THR A 127 6.71 -9.29 13.03
CA THR A 127 8.13 -9.07 12.73
C THR A 127 8.52 -9.70 11.39
N GLY A 128 9.07 -8.91 10.48
CA GLY A 128 9.51 -9.37 9.17
C GLY A 128 9.39 -8.30 8.10
N ASN A 129 9.66 -8.68 6.86
CA ASN A 129 9.49 -7.83 5.69
C ASN A 129 8.38 -8.32 4.77
N GLY A 130 7.56 -9.28 5.23
CA GLY A 130 6.51 -9.93 4.44
C GLY A 130 5.58 -8.98 3.68
N ALA A 131 5.23 -7.83 4.26
CA ALA A 131 4.36 -6.86 3.58
C ALA A 131 5.04 -6.26 2.34
N ILE A 132 6.32 -5.89 2.44
CA ILE A 132 7.11 -5.37 1.33
C ILE A 132 7.45 -6.51 0.34
N LEU A 133 7.78 -7.70 0.85
CA LEU A 133 8.10 -8.86 0.01
C LEU A 133 6.89 -9.38 -0.76
N GLY A 134 5.69 -9.25 -0.21
CA GLY A 134 4.44 -9.63 -0.83
C GLY A 134 4.17 -8.88 -2.13
N THR A 135 4.83 -7.76 -2.38
CA THR A 135 4.67 -6.99 -3.62
C THR A 135 5.57 -7.48 -4.75
N VAL A 136 6.58 -8.31 -4.46
CA VAL A 136 7.45 -8.94 -5.47
C VAL A 136 6.67 -9.86 -6.42
N PRO A 137 5.89 -10.85 -5.94
CA PRO A 137 5.15 -11.73 -6.85
C PRO A 137 4.05 -11.00 -7.63
N GLU A 138 3.42 -10.00 -7.03
CA GLU A 138 2.42 -9.16 -7.72
C GLU A 138 3.04 -8.40 -8.89
N ARG A 139 4.15 -7.69 -8.66
CA ARG A 139 4.88 -6.97 -9.71
C ARG A 139 5.46 -7.88 -10.79
N LEU A 140 6.06 -9.02 -10.43
CA LEU A 140 6.74 -9.90 -11.39
C LEU A 140 5.80 -10.78 -12.19
N LEU A 141 4.71 -11.25 -11.57
CA LEU A 141 3.82 -12.23 -12.18
C LEU A 141 2.52 -11.59 -12.63
N PHE A 142 1.79 -10.95 -11.71
CA PHE A 142 0.46 -10.44 -12.01
C PHE A 142 0.51 -9.24 -12.96
N VAL A 143 1.28 -8.19 -12.62
CA VAL A 143 1.35 -6.97 -13.44
C VAL A 143 1.86 -7.28 -14.85
N VAL A 144 2.97 -7.98 -14.95
CA VAL A 144 3.57 -8.35 -16.23
C VAL A 144 2.61 -9.18 -17.07
N ALA A 145 2.00 -10.23 -16.50
CA ALA A 145 1.08 -11.09 -17.25
C ALA A 145 -0.14 -10.32 -17.77
N VAL A 146 -0.73 -9.43 -16.96
CA VAL A 146 -1.90 -8.64 -17.37
C VAL A 146 -1.53 -7.61 -18.43
N LEU A 147 -0.41 -6.91 -18.28
CA LEU A 147 0.03 -5.93 -19.29
C LEU A 147 0.35 -6.59 -20.63
N VAL A 148 1.03 -7.76 -20.61
CA VAL A 148 1.28 -8.55 -21.82
C VAL A 148 -0.03 -9.01 -22.45
N TRP A 149 -0.99 -9.48 -21.65
CA TRP A 149 -2.30 -9.90 -22.14
C TRP A 149 -3.08 -8.73 -22.78
N LEU A 150 -3.14 -7.57 -22.13
CA LEU A 150 -3.80 -6.37 -22.68
C LEU A 150 -3.12 -5.86 -23.95
N CYS A 151 -1.79 -5.92 -24.01
CA CYS A 151 -1.03 -5.57 -25.21
C CYS A 151 -1.31 -6.55 -26.36
N TYR A 152 -1.38 -7.86 -26.07
CA TYR A 152 -1.71 -8.89 -27.06
C TYR A 152 -3.11 -8.70 -27.64
N GLN A 153 -4.06 -8.27 -26.82
CA GLN A 153 -5.43 -7.91 -27.26
C GLN A 153 -5.51 -6.55 -27.97
N SER A 154 -4.38 -5.88 -28.22
CA SER A 154 -4.32 -4.52 -28.79
C SER A 154 -5.12 -3.48 -27.99
N LEU A 155 -5.30 -3.70 -26.69
CA LEU A 155 -6.04 -2.81 -25.79
C LEU A 155 -5.14 -1.75 -25.14
N LEU A 156 -3.82 -1.94 -25.18
CA LEU A 156 -2.82 -0.99 -24.67
C LEU A 156 -1.66 -0.88 -25.66
N SER A 157 -0.93 0.24 -25.61
CA SER A 157 0.26 0.42 -26.43
C SER A 157 1.42 -0.45 -25.92
N LEU A 158 2.20 -1.03 -26.85
CA LEU A 158 3.40 -1.78 -26.51
C LEU A 158 4.42 -0.96 -25.70
N PRO A 159 4.70 0.33 -26.05
CA PRO A 159 5.60 1.16 -25.24
C PRO A 159 5.13 1.31 -23.79
N PHE A 160 3.83 1.47 -23.55
CA PHE A 160 3.26 1.52 -22.21
C PHE A 160 3.48 0.20 -21.46
N ALA A 161 3.07 -0.92 -22.06
CA ALA A 161 3.17 -2.23 -21.43
C ALA A 161 4.63 -2.59 -21.13
N ALA A 162 5.55 -2.32 -22.05
CA ALA A 162 6.98 -2.59 -21.88
C ALA A 162 7.60 -1.73 -20.78
N ALA A 163 7.30 -0.42 -20.74
CA ALA A 163 7.85 0.49 -19.75
C ALA A 163 7.44 0.11 -18.32
N PHE A 164 6.15 -0.16 -18.08
CA PHE A 164 5.67 -0.56 -16.75
C PHE A 164 6.10 -1.97 -16.38
N SER A 165 6.10 -2.92 -17.31
CA SER A 165 6.61 -4.28 -17.04
C SER A 165 8.09 -4.27 -16.65
N LEU A 166 8.92 -3.47 -17.34
CA LEU A 166 10.33 -3.32 -17.03
C LEU A 166 10.53 -2.62 -15.68
N LEU A 167 9.83 -1.50 -15.44
CA LEU A 167 9.90 -0.75 -14.20
C LEU A 167 9.55 -1.63 -12.99
N ASP A 168 8.40 -2.30 -13.03
CA ASP A 168 7.93 -3.12 -11.91
C ASP A 168 8.80 -4.34 -11.69
N SER A 169 9.28 -4.98 -12.76
CA SER A 169 10.20 -6.11 -12.66
C SER A 169 11.53 -5.71 -12.04
N VAL A 170 12.13 -4.60 -12.49
CA VAL A 170 13.40 -4.09 -11.94
C VAL A 170 13.23 -3.74 -10.47
N LEU A 171 12.17 -3.01 -10.12
CA LEU A 171 11.92 -2.65 -8.72
C LEU A 171 11.69 -3.88 -7.84
N ALA A 172 10.94 -4.88 -8.31
CA ALA A 172 10.71 -6.12 -7.57
C ALA A 172 11.98 -6.95 -7.37
N ILE A 173 12.82 -7.07 -8.41
CA ILE A 173 14.10 -7.77 -8.34
C ILE A 173 15.04 -7.08 -7.35
N VAL A 174 15.15 -5.74 -7.42
CA VAL A 174 15.99 -4.97 -6.49
C VAL A 174 15.49 -5.11 -5.05
N THR A 175 14.17 -5.01 -4.82
CA THR A 175 13.56 -5.27 -3.50
C THR A 175 13.95 -6.64 -2.95
N TYR A 176 13.84 -7.70 -3.77
CA TYR A 176 14.21 -9.05 -3.37
C TYR A 176 15.71 -9.18 -3.08
N ILE A 177 16.58 -8.61 -3.91
CA ILE A 177 18.04 -8.63 -3.72
C ILE A 177 18.44 -7.91 -2.43
N ILE A 178 17.89 -6.71 -2.17
CA ILE A 178 18.17 -5.95 -0.94
C ILE A 178 17.75 -6.76 0.29
N TRP A 179 16.57 -7.39 0.26
CA TRP A 179 16.14 -8.24 1.36
C TRP A 179 17.06 -9.45 1.55
N TYR A 180 17.37 -10.17 0.47
CA TYR A 180 18.18 -11.39 0.49
C TYR A 180 19.58 -11.12 1.06
N ARG A 181 20.22 -10.01 0.69
CA ARG A 181 21.56 -9.65 1.18
C ARG A 181 21.58 -9.18 2.64
N ASN A 182 20.47 -8.65 3.15
CA ASN A 182 20.40 -8.06 4.49
C ASN A 182 19.73 -8.99 5.53
N THR A 183 19.28 -10.17 5.13
CA THR A 183 18.54 -11.10 6.00
C THR A 183 19.33 -12.39 6.16
N PRO A 184 19.81 -12.72 7.38
CA PRO A 184 20.41 -14.02 7.66
C PRO A 184 19.45 -15.15 7.30
N GLU A 185 19.99 -16.21 6.69
CA GLU A 185 19.23 -17.39 6.26
C GLU A 185 18.06 -17.05 5.31
N ALA A 186 18.22 -16.00 4.50
CA ALA A 186 17.26 -15.67 3.47
C ALA A 186 17.08 -16.86 2.52
N SER A 187 15.84 -17.25 2.30
CA SER A 187 15.47 -18.29 1.33
C SER A 187 14.11 -17.97 0.72
N LEU A 188 13.87 -18.46 -0.49
CA LEU A 188 12.57 -18.33 -1.15
C LEU A 188 11.44 -18.88 -0.26
N LYS A 189 11.68 -20.02 0.40
CA LYS A 189 10.73 -20.62 1.35
C LYS A 189 10.38 -19.66 2.48
N LYS A 190 11.38 -19.01 3.10
CA LYS A 190 11.17 -18.02 4.16
C LYS A 190 10.36 -16.83 3.66
N CYS A 191 10.66 -16.33 2.46
CA CYS A 191 9.89 -15.26 1.81
C CYS A 191 8.41 -15.65 1.64
N LEU A 192 8.13 -16.81 1.04
CA LEU A 192 6.76 -17.29 0.82
C LEU A 192 6.00 -17.52 2.14
N VAL A 193 6.67 -18.01 3.18
CA VAL A 193 6.07 -18.18 4.51
C VAL A 193 5.73 -16.83 5.14
N GLU A 194 6.61 -15.82 5.04
CA GLU A 194 6.33 -14.47 5.54
C GLU A 194 5.13 -13.84 4.82
N ILE A 195 5.04 -14.00 3.50
CA ILE A 195 3.91 -13.51 2.70
C ILE A 195 2.61 -14.26 3.07
N GLY A 196 2.67 -15.58 3.15
CA GLY A 196 1.52 -16.43 3.45
C GLY A 196 0.88 -16.13 4.82
N LYS A 197 1.70 -15.85 5.84
CA LYS A 197 1.21 -15.45 7.18
C LYS A 197 0.40 -14.16 7.17
N LEU A 198 0.70 -13.24 6.24
CA LEU A 198 -0.03 -11.98 6.12
C LEU A 198 -1.34 -12.18 5.36
N MET A 199 -1.27 -12.87 4.23
CA MET A 199 -2.43 -13.08 3.35
C MET A 199 -3.50 -13.94 4.02
N ILE A 200 -3.11 -14.98 4.76
CA ILE A 200 -4.05 -15.96 5.30
C ILE A 200 -4.38 -15.61 6.76
N PRO A 201 -5.63 -15.17 7.07
CA PRO A 201 -5.98 -14.63 8.39
C PRO A 201 -5.71 -15.60 9.56
N PHE A 202 -5.94 -16.90 9.35
CA PHE A 202 -5.76 -17.93 10.38
C PHE A 202 -4.31 -18.42 10.57
N LEU A 203 -3.39 -18.05 9.68
CA LEU A 203 -1.96 -18.36 9.82
C LEU A 203 -1.15 -17.25 10.52
N GLY A 204 -1.76 -16.08 10.70
CA GLY A 204 -1.15 -14.93 11.36
C GLY A 204 -1.55 -14.81 12.85
N PRO A 205 -0.83 -13.99 13.64
CA PRO A 205 -1.26 -13.65 14.99
C PRO A 205 -2.59 -12.88 14.98
N ALA A 206 -3.24 -12.78 16.14
CA ALA A 206 -4.43 -11.96 16.32
C ALA A 206 -4.17 -10.51 15.88
N LYS A 207 -5.04 -10.00 15.01
CA LYS A 207 -4.95 -8.66 14.41
C LYS A 207 -6.07 -7.78 14.95
N ASN A 208 -5.89 -6.47 14.83
CA ASN A 208 -6.97 -5.52 15.02
C ASN A 208 -8.16 -5.87 14.11
N TRP A 209 -9.36 -5.72 14.63
CA TRP A 209 -10.63 -5.87 13.92
C TRP A 209 -10.70 -5.02 12.65
N SER A 210 -10.24 -3.77 12.71
CA SER A 210 -10.15 -2.85 11.56
C SER A 210 -9.24 -3.41 10.46
N SER A 211 -8.10 -3.99 10.83
CA SER A 211 -7.18 -4.65 9.89
C SER A 211 -7.81 -5.87 9.21
N ASN A 212 -8.57 -6.69 9.95
CA ASN A 212 -9.31 -7.82 9.38
C ASN A 212 -10.38 -7.36 8.38
N ILE A 213 -11.11 -6.31 8.71
CA ILE A 213 -12.13 -5.73 7.83
C ILE A 213 -11.51 -5.21 6.53
N VAL A 214 -10.37 -4.52 6.61
CA VAL A 214 -9.62 -4.11 5.43
C VAL A 214 -9.24 -5.31 4.56
N GLN A 215 -8.74 -6.40 5.14
CA GLN A 215 -8.41 -7.61 4.37
C GLN A 215 -9.64 -8.19 3.66
N ILE A 216 -10.78 -8.32 4.35
CA ILE A 216 -12.02 -8.88 3.79
C ILE A 216 -12.54 -8.02 2.63
N ILE A 217 -12.65 -6.70 2.84
CA ILE A 217 -13.07 -5.76 1.80
C ILE A 217 -12.13 -5.85 0.60
N SER A 218 -10.82 -5.92 0.83
CA SER A 218 -9.83 -5.97 -0.23
C SER A 218 -9.90 -7.26 -1.04
N TYR A 219 -10.13 -8.41 -0.41
CA TYR A 219 -10.37 -9.66 -1.13
C TYR A 219 -11.61 -9.58 -2.01
N LEU A 220 -12.71 -9.00 -1.50
CA LEU A 220 -13.93 -8.81 -2.28
C LEU A 220 -13.69 -7.86 -3.46
N GLU A 221 -13.04 -6.72 -3.22
CA GLU A 221 -12.65 -5.76 -4.26
C GLU A 221 -11.78 -6.42 -5.33
N MET A 222 -10.81 -7.26 -4.95
CA MET A 222 -9.97 -8.00 -5.89
C MET A 222 -10.79 -8.94 -6.78
N VAL A 223 -11.71 -9.74 -6.21
CA VAL A 223 -12.54 -10.68 -6.98
C VAL A 223 -13.42 -9.95 -8.00
N ILE A 224 -14.08 -8.87 -7.56
CA ILE A 224 -14.90 -8.03 -8.44
C ILE A 224 -14.03 -7.39 -9.53
N SER A 225 -12.87 -6.86 -9.15
CA SER A 225 -11.97 -6.17 -10.08
C SER A 225 -11.36 -7.12 -11.11
N VAL A 226 -10.96 -8.35 -10.74
CA VAL A 226 -10.51 -9.36 -11.71
C VAL A 226 -11.61 -9.66 -12.72
N THR A 227 -12.86 -9.78 -12.27
CA THR A 227 -14.00 -10.04 -13.15
C THR A 227 -14.17 -8.92 -14.18
N PHE A 228 -14.15 -7.66 -13.74
CA PHE A 228 -14.29 -6.50 -14.63
C PHE A 228 -13.06 -6.19 -15.47
N MET A 229 -11.87 -6.56 -15.00
CA MET A 229 -10.63 -6.49 -15.78
C MET A 229 -10.67 -7.47 -16.96
N VAL A 230 -11.13 -8.71 -16.75
CA VAL A 230 -11.23 -9.72 -17.82
C VAL A 230 -12.43 -9.46 -18.73
N ARG A 231 -13.54 -8.96 -18.18
CA ARG A 231 -14.78 -8.67 -18.89
C ARG A 231 -15.19 -7.20 -18.72
N PRO A 232 -14.46 -6.25 -19.34
CA PRO A 232 -14.79 -4.83 -19.27
C PRO A 232 -16.17 -4.52 -19.86
N ASP A 233 -16.70 -5.38 -20.74
CA ASP A 233 -18.04 -5.24 -21.31
C ASP A 233 -19.14 -5.42 -20.25
N VAL A 234 -18.92 -6.29 -19.26
CA VAL A 234 -19.85 -6.45 -18.12
C VAL A 234 -19.81 -5.19 -17.25
N ALA A 235 -18.63 -4.64 -17.01
CA ALA A 235 -18.50 -3.38 -16.28
C ALA A 235 -19.19 -2.23 -17.04
N ARG A 236 -19.07 -2.20 -18.37
CA ARG A 236 -19.75 -1.22 -19.22
C ARG A 236 -21.26 -1.26 -19.03
N ASP A 237 -21.84 -2.46 -19.10
CA ASP A 237 -23.28 -2.64 -19.01
C ASP A 237 -23.80 -2.34 -17.58
N LEU A 238 -23.07 -2.77 -16.53
CA LEU A 238 -23.45 -2.54 -15.14
C LEU A 238 -23.27 -1.10 -14.68
N MET A 239 -22.25 -0.40 -15.19
CA MET A 239 -21.89 0.95 -14.77
C MET A 239 -22.34 2.02 -15.77
N GLY A 240 -23.05 1.64 -16.84
CA GLY A 240 -23.56 2.56 -17.86
C GLY A 240 -22.44 3.38 -18.53
N LEU A 241 -21.35 2.71 -18.92
CA LEU A 241 -20.28 3.33 -19.70
C LEU A 241 -20.68 3.47 -21.18
N ASP A 242 -20.13 4.47 -21.85
CA ASP A 242 -20.35 4.65 -23.27
C ASP A 242 -19.74 3.48 -24.09
N ALA A 243 -20.14 3.36 -25.36
CA ALA A 243 -19.53 2.39 -26.25
C ALA A 243 -18.02 2.64 -26.36
N PHE A 244 -17.23 1.58 -26.18
CA PHE A 244 -15.78 1.70 -26.19
C PHE A 244 -15.26 2.17 -27.56
N GLN A 245 -14.41 3.18 -27.52
CA GLN A 245 -13.67 3.75 -28.65
C GLN A 245 -12.19 3.83 -28.30
N GLY A 246 -11.30 3.69 -29.28
CA GLY A 246 -9.85 3.79 -29.07
C GLY A 246 -9.36 2.87 -27.96
N PHE A 247 -8.69 3.45 -26.96
CA PHE A 247 -8.09 2.71 -25.85
C PHE A 247 -9.03 2.52 -24.64
N SER A 248 -10.24 3.07 -24.64
CA SER A 248 -11.14 3.11 -23.48
C SER A 248 -11.39 1.74 -22.84
N ARG A 249 -11.63 0.69 -23.64
CA ARG A 249 -11.78 -0.69 -23.14
C ARG A 249 -10.55 -1.17 -22.38
N GLY A 250 -9.37 -0.87 -22.90
CA GLY A 250 -8.10 -1.16 -22.25
C GLY A 250 -7.86 -0.33 -21.00
N MET A 251 -8.22 0.96 -21.03
CA MET A 251 -8.10 1.86 -19.87
C MET A 251 -9.04 1.46 -18.72
N VAL A 252 -10.24 0.97 -19.02
CA VAL A 252 -11.16 0.41 -18.02
C VAL A 252 -10.61 -0.90 -17.47
N SER A 253 -10.07 -1.76 -18.32
CA SER A 253 -9.41 -3.00 -17.87
C SER A 253 -8.20 -2.70 -16.98
N LEU A 254 -7.39 -1.70 -17.35
CA LEU A 254 -6.24 -1.23 -16.58
C LEU A 254 -6.66 -0.62 -15.24
N PHE A 255 -7.78 0.11 -15.20
CA PHE A 255 -8.34 0.64 -13.96
C PHE A 255 -8.66 -0.49 -12.98
N PHE A 256 -9.33 -1.54 -13.45
CA PHE A 256 -9.64 -2.69 -12.61
C PHE A 256 -8.40 -3.52 -12.25
N MET A 257 -7.42 -3.64 -13.14
CA MET A 257 -6.13 -4.21 -12.80
C MET A 257 -5.47 -3.45 -11.64
N GLN A 258 -5.43 -2.12 -11.68
CA GLN A 258 -4.87 -1.30 -10.60
C GLN A 258 -5.68 -1.43 -9.31
N MET A 259 -7.01 -1.60 -9.39
CA MET A 259 -7.83 -1.92 -8.22
C MET A 259 -7.46 -3.28 -7.61
N VAL A 260 -7.11 -4.30 -8.42
CA VAL A 260 -6.57 -5.58 -7.91
C VAL A 260 -5.24 -5.36 -7.19
N VAL A 261 -4.34 -4.54 -7.74
CA VAL A 261 -3.07 -4.19 -7.10
C VAL A 261 -3.29 -3.46 -5.76
N ILE A 262 -4.19 -2.49 -5.73
CA ILE A 262 -4.56 -1.76 -4.50
C ILE A 262 -5.13 -2.72 -3.45
N GLY A 263 -6.01 -3.64 -3.85
CA GLY A 263 -6.56 -4.68 -2.98
C GLY A 263 -5.47 -5.61 -2.46
N TRP A 264 -4.51 -6.03 -3.31
CA TRP A 264 -3.37 -6.84 -2.91
C TRP A 264 -2.52 -6.15 -1.84
N LEU A 265 -2.20 -4.86 -2.03
CA LEU A 265 -1.46 -4.07 -1.05
C LEU A 265 -2.22 -3.92 0.28
N GLN A 266 -3.55 -3.77 0.24
CA GLN A 266 -4.37 -3.71 1.45
C GLN A 266 -4.52 -5.06 2.15
N VAL A 267 -4.55 -6.17 1.41
CA VAL A 267 -4.48 -7.52 2.00
C VAL A 267 -3.16 -7.68 2.77
N LEU A 268 -2.03 -7.28 2.18
CA LEU A 268 -0.73 -7.34 2.85
C LEU A 268 -0.65 -6.39 4.04
N GLY A 269 -1.08 -5.14 3.87
CA GLY A 269 -1.04 -4.11 4.91
C GLY A 269 -2.01 -4.37 6.07
N GLY A 270 -3.22 -4.86 5.79
CA GLY A 270 -4.15 -5.34 6.82
C GLY A 270 -3.61 -6.62 7.47
N GLY A 271 -2.88 -7.44 6.72
CA GLY A 271 -2.23 -8.63 7.22
C GLY A 271 -1.16 -8.36 8.26
N ASP A 272 -0.50 -7.21 8.13
CA ASP A 272 0.55 -6.72 9.02
C ASP A 272 0.05 -6.31 10.42
N GLY A 273 -1.28 -6.22 10.58
CA GLY A 273 -1.95 -6.05 11.87
C GLY A 273 -1.83 -4.68 12.52
N ASN A 274 -1.26 -3.69 11.81
CA ASN A 274 -1.13 -2.32 12.32
C ASN A 274 -2.32 -1.42 11.92
N GLU A 275 -2.51 -0.31 12.65
CA GLU A 275 -3.57 0.69 12.37
C GLU A 275 -3.28 1.58 11.15
N ALA A 276 -2.03 1.66 10.68
CA ALA A 276 -1.64 2.55 9.59
C ALA A 276 -2.30 2.17 8.26
N CYS A 277 -2.44 0.87 7.97
CA CYS A 277 -3.11 0.42 6.74
C CYS A 277 -4.62 0.76 6.73
N PRO A 278 -5.42 0.44 7.77
CA PRO A 278 -6.80 0.91 7.86
C PRO A 278 -6.97 2.43 7.75
N ILE A 279 -6.11 3.20 8.44
CA ILE A 279 -6.14 4.66 8.37
C ILE A 279 -5.87 5.14 6.95
N ALA A 280 -4.82 4.61 6.30
CA ALA A 280 -4.49 4.93 4.92
C ALA A 280 -5.62 4.55 3.95
N ALA A 281 -6.26 3.40 4.18
CA ALA A 281 -7.36 2.89 3.38
C ALA A 281 -8.59 3.80 3.39
N VAL A 282 -8.92 4.39 4.55
CA VAL A 282 -9.95 5.42 4.68
C VAL A 282 -9.50 6.72 4.02
N PHE A 283 -8.26 7.13 4.31
CA PHE A 283 -7.71 8.41 3.84
C PHE A 283 -7.71 8.53 2.33
N TYR A 284 -7.09 7.60 1.60
CA TYR A 284 -6.96 7.76 0.15
C TYR A 284 -8.34 7.70 -0.54
N ARG A 285 -9.30 6.93 0.00
CA ARG A 285 -10.66 6.84 -0.54
C ARG A 285 -11.36 8.19 -0.45
N ILE A 286 -11.39 8.79 0.74
CA ILE A 286 -12.13 10.04 1.01
C ILE A 286 -11.37 11.29 0.54
N ALA A 287 -10.06 11.35 0.75
CA ALA A 287 -9.27 12.56 0.49
C ALA A 287 -8.73 12.65 -0.95
N TRP A 288 -8.72 11.54 -1.70
CA TRP A 288 -8.15 11.52 -3.03
C TRP A 288 -9.09 10.91 -4.07
N LYS A 289 -9.39 9.62 -3.97
CA LYS A 289 -10.10 8.88 -5.04
C LYS A 289 -11.51 9.42 -5.27
N VAL A 290 -12.33 9.55 -4.23
CA VAL A 290 -13.70 10.10 -4.34
C VAL A 290 -13.70 11.54 -4.85
N PRO A 291 -12.86 12.47 -4.33
CA PRO A 291 -12.76 13.82 -4.87
C PRO A 291 -12.37 13.87 -6.35
N VAL A 292 -11.36 13.09 -6.77
CA VAL A 292 -10.92 13.05 -8.17
C VAL A 292 -12.05 12.57 -9.08
N VAL A 293 -12.70 11.46 -8.74
CA VAL A 293 -13.85 10.93 -9.51
C VAL A 293 -15.00 11.93 -9.56
N SER A 294 -15.30 12.58 -8.43
CA SER A 294 -16.39 13.57 -8.34
C SER A 294 -16.12 14.81 -9.18
N LEU A 295 -14.88 15.34 -9.15
CA LEU A 295 -14.47 16.45 -10.01
C LEU A 295 -14.55 16.07 -11.48
N MET A 296 -14.08 14.88 -11.85
CA MET A 296 -14.16 14.40 -13.22
C MET A 296 -15.59 14.24 -13.71
N TYR A 297 -16.50 13.76 -12.85
CA TYR A 297 -17.93 13.74 -13.14
C TYR A 297 -18.51 15.16 -13.29
N TYR A 298 -18.19 16.07 -12.36
CA TYR A 298 -18.69 17.45 -12.39
C TYR A 298 -18.34 18.18 -13.69
N PHE A 299 -17.14 17.97 -14.22
CA PHE A 299 -16.72 18.53 -15.51
C PHE A 299 -17.18 17.71 -16.73
N ASN A 300 -18.15 16.80 -16.56
CA ASN A 300 -18.70 15.92 -17.59
C ASN A 300 -17.65 15.09 -18.33
N HIS A 301 -16.51 14.79 -17.71
CA HIS A 301 -15.48 13.95 -18.29
C HIS A 301 -15.76 12.45 -18.11
N LEU A 302 -16.67 12.08 -17.19
CA LEU A 302 -16.92 10.71 -16.77
C LEU A 302 -18.41 10.37 -16.79
N GLU A 303 -18.77 9.13 -17.10
CA GLU A 303 -20.15 8.67 -17.07
C GLU A 303 -20.70 8.63 -15.66
N ARG A 304 -21.98 9.02 -15.53
CA ARG A 304 -22.66 9.09 -14.23
C ARG A 304 -22.67 7.75 -13.50
N GLY A 305 -23.01 6.67 -14.21
CA GLY A 305 -23.12 5.34 -13.60
C GLY A 305 -21.77 4.86 -13.05
N PHE A 306 -20.68 5.06 -13.80
CA PHE A 306 -19.34 4.71 -13.37
C PHE A 306 -18.85 5.59 -12.20
N ALA A 307 -19.05 6.90 -12.29
CA ALA A 307 -18.69 7.82 -11.20
C ALA A 307 -19.40 7.44 -9.89
N LEU A 308 -20.72 7.17 -9.96
CA LEU A 308 -21.51 6.76 -8.80
C LEU A 308 -21.08 5.39 -8.27
N ALA A 309 -20.89 4.40 -9.14
CA ALA A 309 -20.49 3.05 -8.72
C ALA A 309 -19.17 3.08 -7.95
N VAL A 310 -18.16 3.80 -8.48
CA VAL A 310 -16.85 3.93 -7.82
C VAL A 310 -16.97 4.71 -6.52
N ALA A 311 -17.64 5.87 -6.52
CA ALA A 311 -17.76 6.71 -5.33
C ALA A 311 -18.52 6.02 -4.20
N VAL A 312 -19.65 5.36 -4.51
CA VAL A 312 -20.45 4.64 -3.51
C VAL A 312 -19.68 3.46 -2.94
N ALA A 313 -19.00 2.68 -3.79
CA ALA A 313 -18.20 1.55 -3.31
C ALA A 313 -17.06 2.00 -2.37
N ASP A 314 -16.36 3.09 -2.72
CA ASP A 314 -15.29 3.64 -1.87
C ASP A 314 -15.83 4.24 -0.58
N LEU A 315 -16.94 4.98 -0.63
CA LEU A 315 -17.55 5.58 0.57
C LEU A 315 -18.11 4.51 1.51
N ALA A 316 -18.74 3.46 0.98
CA ALA A 316 -19.22 2.34 1.77
C ALA A 316 -18.05 1.63 2.47
N SER A 317 -16.99 1.30 1.72
CA SER A 317 -15.80 0.66 2.24
C SER A 317 -15.09 1.53 3.29
N ALA A 318 -14.90 2.82 3.01
CA ALA A 318 -14.30 3.77 3.94
C ALA A 318 -15.13 3.91 5.22
N SER A 319 -16.47 3.93 5.11
CA SER A 319 -17.37 4.02 6.27
C SER A 319 -17.26 2.79 7.17
N VAL A 320 -17.28 1.58 6.59
CA VAL A 320 -17.15 0.33 7.36
C VAL A 320 -15.79 0.27 8.09
N ILE A 321 -14.70 0.63 7.40
CA ILE A 321 -13.35 0.66 8.01
C ILE A 321 -13.28 1.72 9.11
N LEU A 322 -13.84 2.92 8.87
CA LEU A 322 -13.85 4.02 9.84
C LEU A 322 -14.64 3.66 11.10
N ILE A 323 -15.83 3.08 10.96
CA ILE A 323 -16.63 2.60 12.09
C ILE A 323 -15.81 1.59 12.90
N SER A 324 -15.12 0.68 12.23
CA SER A 324 -14.30 -0.35 12.88
C SER A 324 -13.14 0.25 13.67
N LEU A 325 -12.46 1.25 13.10
CA LEU A 325 -11.43 2.02 13.80
C LEU A 325 -12.00 2.77 15.02
N CYS A 326 -13.19 3.37 14.88
CA CYS A 326 -13.85 4.06 16.00
C CYS A 326 -14.22 3.09 17.13
N VAL A 327 -14.74 1.90 16.80
CA VAL A 327 -15.09 0.86 17.78
C VAL A 327 -13.87 0.37 18.55
N GLU A 328 -12.72 0.23 17.89
CA GLU A 328 -11.46 -0.16 18.55
C GLU A 328 -10.90 0.90 19.50
N VAL A 329 -11.13 2.18 19.19
CA VAL A 329 -10.66 3.31 20.01
C VAL A 329 -11.56 3.53 21.23
N LEU A 330 -12.83 3.08 21.19
CA LEU A 330 -13.70 3.14 22.36
C LEU A 330 -13.09 2.28 23.48
N PRO A 331 -12.94 2.81 24.70
CA PRO A 331 -12.40 2.03 25.80
C PRO A 331 -13.31 0.81 26.00
N SER A 332 -12.76 -0.38 25.76
CA SER A 332 -13.31 -1.62 26.31
C SER A 332 -13.57 -1.33 27.78
N LYS A 333 -14.86 -1.27 28.14
CA LYS A 333 -15.27 -1.32 29.53
C LYS A 333 -14.52 -2.51 30.11
N LYS A 334 -13.59 -2.25 31.02
CA LYS A 334 -13.05 -3.30 31.88
C LYS A 334 -14.25 -3.81 32.66
N ASP A 335 -14.76 -4.96 32.27
CA ASP A 335 -15.63 -5.72 33.13
C ASP A 335 -14.82 -6.05 34.39
N ASN A 336 -15.31 -5.54 35.52
CA ASN A 336 -14.74 -5.73 36.85
C ASN A 336 -14.83 -7.19 37.29
#